data_AF-A0A2E8J113-F1
#
_entry.id   AF-A0A2E8J113-F1
#
_cell.length_a   1.000
_cell.length_b   1.000
_cell.length_c   1.000
_cell.angle_alpha   90.00
_cell.angle_beta   90.00
_cell.angle_gamma   90.00
#
_symmetry.space_group_name_H-M   'P 1'
#
loop_
_entity.id
_entity.type
_entity.pdbx_description
1 polymer ?
#
loop_
_entity_poly.entity_id
_entity_poly.type
_entity_poly.pdbx_seq_one_letter_code
_entity_poly.pdbx_strand_id
1 'polypeptide(L)'
;MGLIGNTFGDITCYYKSPFFGRDAGQEKRTFRNGETKIFSWGPAPGLTQWVADNFEVLGFDAPAPSDIRRVNKENRALWAPFAQQYLDRLFDGNSQRHYVLRRSMEFKQKDQWALFPHPDEAKELNLVGMKGDVPLTVVSIDVNPKDASVQRLIFDTIQYRVITKIDANDEEFLGGISAEDRDDYEIWDLESVPAELPATMRAMRSTKKEVNNRLADWTEYLDAMYDANRNNEWGAQILSIDPPTRDRPEYIFKLRCPSRIFNQISNRRNQGGRLHGITNDHSDDDMEWKRKEDSQNKKATRGDTQDAGKFMKVRGKPEKTKDGMFEFFLRVKPPVEENPMIGLGEDYIGMFLINDVSLDLIQIDRQRNGFERLQELEADNNVHEWLFDINKADSNPRNLPELEYPTLSPMNEEQELAVRGALAAEDVYLI
;
A
#
# COMPACT_ATOMS: atom_id res chain seq x y z
N MET A 1 -18.42 -11.62 -37.38
CA MET A 1 -19.62 -10.97 -36.82
C MET A 1 -19.11 -9.99 -35.79
N GLY A 2 -19.14 -8.69 -36.09
CA GLY A 2 -18.62 -7.66 -35.19
C GLY A 2 -19.44 -7.60 -33.90
N LEU A 3 -18.76 -7.62 -32.76
CA LEU A 3 -19.38 -7.38 -31.45
C LEU A 3 -19.96 -5.97 -31.50
N ILE A 4 -21.27 -5.85 -31.37
CA ILE A 4 -21.94 -4.57 -31.14
C ILE A 4 -21.55 -4.22 -29.69
N GLY A 5 -20.60 -3.31 -29.50
CA GLY A 5 -20.25 -2.79 -28.19
C GLY A 5 -21.48 -2.15 -27.54
N ASN A 6 -21.59 -2.25 -26.22
CA ASN A 6 -22.66 -1.56 -25.50
C ASN A 6 -22.55 -0.05 -25.78
N THR A 7 -23.68 0.60 -26.01
CA THR A 7 -23.74 2.05 -26.22
C THR A 7 -24.63 2.66 -25.18
N PHE A 8 -24.12 3.62 -24.42
CA PHE A 8 -24.90 4.36 -23.43
C PHE A 8 -25.29 5.77 -23.90
N GLY A 9 -24.98 6.12 -25.16
CA GLY A 9 -25.23 7.45 -25.70
C GLY A 9 -24.26 8.50 -25.14
N ASP A 10 -24.67 9.77 -25.21
CA ASP A 10 -23.87 10.88 -24.70
C ASP A 10 -24.20 11.11 -23.21
N ILE A 11 -23.17 11.20 -22.39
CA ILE A 11 -23.24 11.24 -20.93
C ILE A 11 -22.48 12.46 -20.42
N THR A 12 -23.15 13.24 -19.59
CA THR A 12 -22.51 14.33 -18.84
C THR A 12 -22.05 13.82 -17.48
N CYS A 13 -20.76 13.99 -17.19
CA CYS A 13 -20.16 13.70 -15.89
C CYS A 13 -19.72 15.00 -15.21
N TYR A 14 -19.91 15.07 -13.89
CA TYR A 14 -19.69 16.30 -13.14
C TYR A 14 -18.50 16.19 -12.20
N TYR A 15 -17.68 17.22 -12.13
CA TYR A 15 -16.56 17.29 -11.21
C TYR A 15 -16.56 18.59 -10.40
N LYS A 16 -15.68 18.62 -9.40
CA LYS A 16 -15.42 19.78 -8.53
C LYS A 16 -13.94 20.11 -8.53
N SER A 17 -13.58 21.33 -8.11
CA SER A 17 -12.18 21.79 -8.03
C SER A 17 -11.18 20.76 -7.46
N PRO A 18 -11.50 19.98 -6.39
CA PRO A 18 -10.56 19.00 -5.85
C PRO A 18 -10.10 17.91 -6.83
N PHE A 19 -10.85 17.66 -7.91
CA PHE A 19 -10.49 16.72 -8.97
C PHE A 19 -9.19 17.14 -9.70
N PHE A 20 -9.05 18.43 -9.99
CA PHE A 20 -7.83 19.03 -10.52
C PHE A 20 -6.72 19.17 -9.48
N GLY A 21 -7.06 18.93 -8.22
CA GLY A 21 -6.19 19.06 -7.06
C GLY A 21 -6.51 20.31 -6.26
N ARG A 22 -6.10 20.31 -4.99
CA ARG A 22 -6.35 21.41 -4.05
C ARG A 22 -5.17 21.60 -3.11
N ASP A 23 -5.05 22.80 -2.58
CA ASP A 23 -4.09 23.09 -1.54
C ASP A 23 -4.70 22.82 -0.16
N ALA A 24 -3.84 22.67 0.85
CA ALA A 24 -4.28 22.50 2.24
C ALA A 24 -5.09 23.72 2.68
N GLY A 25 -6.17 23.50 3.43
CA GLY A 25 -7.06 24.57 3.82
C GLY A 25 -7.99 24.21 4.96
N GLN A 26 -8.76 25.21 5.39
CA GLN A 26 -9.82 25.06 6.37
C GLN A 26 -11.00 25.97 6.04
N GLU A 27 -12.21 25.46 6.22
CA GLU A 27 -13.46 26.21 6.08
C GLU A 27 -14.29 26.08 7.35
N LYS A 28 -14.87 27.19 7.79
CA LYS A 28 -15.89 27.20 8.84
C LYS A 28 -17.26 27.13 8.18
N ARG A 29 -18.01 26.06 8.44
CA ARG A 29 -19.38 25.90 7.94
C ARG A 29 -20.35 25.89 9.11
N THR A 30 -21.31 26.80 9.07
CA THR A 30 -22.43 26.83 10.01
C THR A 30 -23.62 26.09 9.41
N PHE A 31 -24.03 25.02 10.06
CA PHE A 31 -25.17 24.21 9.65
C PHE A 31 -26.50 24.89 10.01
N ARG A 32 -27.60 24.43 9.39
CA ARG A 32 -28.95 24.96 9.64
C ARG A 32 -29.42 24.83 11.10
N ASN A 33 -28.81 23.94 11.87
CA ASN A 33 -29.04 23.77 13.31
C ASN A 33 -28.25 24.78 14.18
N GLY A 34 -27.51 25.72 13.58
CA GLY A 34 -26.65 26.70 14.28
C GLY A 34 -25.27 26.16 14.69
N GLU A 35 -24.99 24.87 14.48
CA GLU A 35 -23.70 24.26 14.79
C GLU A 35 -22.65 24.74 13.77
N THR A 36 -21.53 25.28 14.25
CA THR A 36 -20.40 25.64 13.38
C THR A 36 -19.32 24.57 13.50
N LYS A 37 -19.01 23.91 12.38
CA LYS A 37 -17.87 22.98 12.30
C LYS A 37 -16.76 23.57 11.47
N ILE A 38 -15.52 23.31 11.90
CA ILE A 38 -14.32 23.58 11.12
C ILE A 38 -14.02 22.32 10.33
N PHE A 39 -14.00 22.44 9.02
CA PHE A 39 -13.56 21.41 8.09
C PHE A 39 -12.15 21.76 7.67
N SER A 40 -11.17 20.94 8.03
CA SER A 40 -9.80 21.05 7.52
C SER A 40 -9.55 19.96 6.48
N TRP A 41 -8.70 20.27 5.50
CA TRP A 41 -8.26 19.30 4.50
C TRP A 41 -6.78 19.50 4.17
N GLY A 42 -6.13 18.38 3.87
CA GLY A 42 -4.76 18.37 3.35
C GLY A 42 -4.70 18.72 1.86
N PRO A 43 -3.47 18.96 1.35
CA PRO A 43 -3.25 19.18 -0.07
C PRO A 43 -3.54 17.88 -0.85
N ALA A 44 -4.07 18.01 -2.06
CA ALA A 44 -4.24 16.93 -3.02
C ALA A 44 -3.63 17.34 -4.36
N PRO A 45 -2.75 16.52 -4.96
CA PRO A 45 -2.08 16.87 -6.22
C PRO A 45 -3.08 17.01 -7.38
N GLY A 46 -3.97 16.03 -7.55
CA GLY A 46 -5.00 15.98 -8.61
C GLY A 46 -4.43 16.03 -10.03
N LEU A 47 -5.33 16.11 -11.03
CA LEU A 47 -4.95 16.05 -12.47
C LEU A 47 -3.88 17.07 -12.85
N THR A 48 -3.91 18.26 -12.24
CA THR A 48 -2.95 19.34 -12.55
C THR A 48 -1.50 18.95 -12.28
N GLN A 49 -1.24 18.24 -11.17
CA GLN A 49 0.11 17.77 -10.86
C GLN A 49 0.60 16.76 -11.91
N TRP A 50 -0.25 15.82 -12.30
CA TRP A 50 0.13 14.79 -13.25
C TRP A 50 0.41 15.36 -14.64
N VAL A 51 -0.39 16.33 -15.09
CA VAL A 51 -0.14 17.03 -16.36
C VAL A 51 1.18 17.81 -16.32
N ALA A 52 1.50 18.46 -15.20
CA ALA A 52 2.79 19.14 -15.05
C ALA A 52 3.97 18.17 -15.15
N ASP A 53 3.85 16.98 -14.54
CA ASP A 53 4.89 15.94 -14.53
C ASP A 53 5.07 15.24 -15.89
N ASN A 54 4.07 15.26 -16.76
CA ASN A 54 4.06 14.56 -18.06
C ASN A 54 3.96 15.47 -19.27
N PHE A 55 4.03 16.79 -19.09
CA PHE A 55 3.72 17.80 -20.11
C PHE A 55 4.36 17.54 -21.48
N GLU A 56 5.62 17.14 -21.48
CA GLU A 56 6.46 16.95 -22.67
C GLU A 56 5.95 15.84 -23.60
N VAL A 57 5.27 14.83 -23.06
CA VAL A 57 4.77 13.69 -23.85
C VAL A 57 3.31 13.83 -24.24
N LEU A 58 2.59 14.81 -23.67
CA LEU A 58 1.17 15.03 -23.93
C LEU A 58 0.90 15.85 -25.20
N GLY A 59 1.94 16.35 -25.86
CA GLY A 59 1.84 16.98 -27.18
C GLY A 59 0.99 18.25 -27.20
N PHE A 60 1.12 19.12 -26.19
CA PHE A 60 0.48 20.44 -26.21
C PHE A 60 1.21 21.39 -27.18
N ASP A 61 0.43 22.24 -27.87
CA ASP A 61 0.96 23.22 -28.85
C ASP A 61 1.68 24.44 -28.22
N ALA A 62 1.94 24.40 -26.91
CA ALA A 62 2.61 25.46 -26.17
C ALA A 62 3.77 24.90 -25.35
N PRO A 63 4.83 25.70 -25.10
CA PRO A 63 5.86 25.31 -24.16
C PRO A 63 5.31 25.25 -22.73
N ALA A 64 5.99 24.50 -21.87
CA ALA A 64 5.62 24.41 -20.47
C ALA A 64 5.56 25.81 -19.83
N PRO A 65 4.50 26.14 -19.07
CA PRO A 65 4.32 27.46 -18.47
C PRO A 65 5.33 27.75 -17.34
N SER A 66 5.99 26.72 -16.81
CA SER A 66 7.00 26.83 -15.75
C SER A 66 7.94 25.63 -15.75
N ASP A 67 9.19 25.84 -15.34
CA ASP A 67 10.11 24.74 -15.00
C ASP A 67 9.76 24.07 -13.66
N ILE A 68 8.99 24.75 -12.80
CA ILE A 68 8.58 24.22 -11.50
C ILE A 68 7.39 23.27 -11.68
N ARG A 69 7.69 21.97 -11.72
CA ARG A 69 6.70 20.89 -11.92
C ARG A 69 5.89 20.53 -10.68
N ARG A 70 6.43 20.81 -9.49
CA ARG A 70 5.67 20.64 -8.25
C ARG A 70 4.56 21.69 -8.18
N VAL A 71 3.32 21.26 -8.39
CA VAL A 71 2.14 22.11 -8.37
C VAL A 71 1.78 22.47 -6.93
N ASN A 72 1.60 23.75 -6.69
CA ASN A 72 1.24 24.34 -5.40
C ASN A 72 0.34 25.57 -5.63
N LYS A 73 -0.02 26.25 -4.54
CA LYS A 73 -0.88 27.44 -4.59
C LYS A 73 -0.39 28.55 -5.52
N GLU A 74 0.92 28.70 -5.71
CA GLU A 74 1.52 29.79 -6.48
C GLU A 74 1.48 29.54 -7.99
N ASN A 75 1.64 28.29 -8.41
CA ASN A 75 1.73 27.92 -9.83
C ASN A 75 0.53 27.10 -10.36
N ARG A 76 -0.40 26.63 -9.52
CA ARG A 76 -1.56 25.82 -9.96
C ARG A 76 -2.39 26.51 -11.04
N ALA A 77 -2.62 27.81 -10.92
CA ALA A 77 -3.37 28.57 -11.92
C ALA A 77 -2.67 28.63 -13.30
N LEU A 78 -1.34 28.46 -13.35
CA LEU A 78 -0.58 28.39 -14.60
C LEU A 78 -0.72 27.03 -15.29
N TRP A 79 -0.78 25.96 -14.49
CA TRP A 79 -0.90 24.58 -14.99
C TRP A 79 -2.35 24.14 -15.26
N ALA A 80 -3.33 24.73 -14.55
CA ALA A 80 -4.75 24.36 -14.64
C ALA A 80 -5.33 24.40 -16.07
N PRO A 81 -5.01 25.38 -16.94
CA PRO A 81 -5.49 25.37 -18.32
C PRO A 81 -5.05 24.15 -19.13
N PHE A 82 -3.85 23.63 -18.89
CA PHE A 82 -3.35 22.42 -19.55
C PHE A 82 -4.01 21.16 -19.01
N ALA A 83 -4.31 21.15 -17.71
CA ALA A 83 -5.14 20.09 -17.14
C ALA A 83 -6.57 20.10 -17.72
N GLN A 84 -7.11 21.28 -18.03
CA GLN A 84 -8.42 21.39 -18.67
C GLN A 84 -8.35 20.91 -20.12
N GLN A 85 -7.35 21.36 -20.89
CA GLN A 85 -7.12 20.86 -22.25
C GLN A 85 -6.92 19.34 -22.30
N TYR A 86 -6.23 18.78 -21.30
CA TYR A 86 -6.11 17.33 -21.15
C TYR A 86 -7.47 16.68 -20.92
N LEU A 87 -8.27 17.22 -19.99
CA LEU A 87 -9.60 16.70 -19.68
C LEU A 87 -10.55 16.79 -20.88
N ASP A 88 -10.54 17.91 -21.60
CA ASP A 88 -11.35 18.13 -22.80
C ASP A 88 -10.94 17.18 -23.94
N ARG A 89 -9.67 16.76 -23.97
CA ARG A 89 -9.20 15.73 -24.93
C ARG A 89 -9.64 14.33 -24.51
N LEU A 90 -9.61 14.04 -23.21
CA LEU A 90 -10.03 12.76 -22.64
C LEU A 90 -11.56 12.57 -22.73
N PHE A 91 -12.33 13.64 -22.53
CA PHE A 91 -13.79 13.67 -22.51
C PHE A 91 -14.30 14.76 -23.46
N ASP A 92 -14.08 14.54 -24.76
CA ASP A 92 -14.40 15.49 -25.84
C ASP A 92 -15.88 15.46 -26.29
N GLY A 93 -16.71 14.66 -25.63
CA GLY A 93 -18.12 14.45 -26.01
C GLY A 93 -18.32 13.70 -27.33
N ASN A 94 -17.27 13.17 -27.96
CA ASN A 94 -17.40 12.45 -29.22
C ASN A 94 -18.03 11.06 -28.99
N SER A 95 -19.19 10.82 -29.61
CA SER A 95 -19.93 9.57 -29.48
C SER A 95 -19.24 8.33 -30.04
N GLN A 96 -18.14 8.48 -30.77
CA GLN A 96 -17.34 7.38 -31.34
C GLN A 96 -16.17 6.94 -30.46
N ARG A 97 -16.04 7.47 -29.24
CA ARG A 97 -14.98 7.10 -28.30
C ARG A 97 -15.30 5.78 -27.61
N HIS A 98 -14.28 4.95 -27.43
CA HIS A 98 -14.33 3.76 -26.59
C HIS A 98 -13.85 4.10 -25.17
N TYR A 99 -14.73 3.87 -24.21
CA TYR A 99 -14.45 4.02 -22.79
C TYR A 99 -14.58 2.68 -22.08
N VAL A 100 -13.87 2.58 -20.97
CA VAL A 100 -13.88 1.40 -20.11
C VAL A 100 -14.29 1.82 -18.72
N LEU A 101 -15.29 1.13 -18.19
CA LEU A 101 -15.65 1.16 -16.78
C LEU A 101 -15.06 -0.06 -16.11
N ARG A 102 -14.40 0.16 -14.97
CA ARG A 102 -13.87 -0.89 -14.10
C ARG A 102 -14.43 -0.72 -12.70
N ARG A 103 -15.05 -1.75 -12.14
CA ARG A 103 -15.57 -1.66 -10.76
C ARG A 103 -14.42 -1.62 -9.77
N SER A 104 -14.33 -0.50 -9.04
CA SER A 104 -13.36 -0.31 -7.97
C SER A 104 -13.93 -0.82 -6.63
N MET A 105 -13.22 -0.53 -5.55
CA MET A 105 -13.68 -0.78 -4.19
C MET A 105 -14.74 0.22 -3.74
N GLU A 106 -15.57 -0.20 -2.79
CA GLU A 106 -16.41 0.72 -2.04
C GLU A 106 -15.54 1.65 -1.19
N PHE A 107 -15.73 2.96 -1.32
CA PHE A 107 -15.11 3.95 -0.45
C PHE A 107 -16.19 4.71 0.32
N LYS A 108 -16.07 4.76 1.65
CA LYS A 108 -17.07 5.40 2.53
C LYS A 108 -18.51 4.92 2.25
N GLN A 109 -18.70 3.62 2.05
CA GLN A 109 -20.00 2.99 1.76
C GLN A 109 -20.64 3.46 0.44
N LYS A 110 -19.87 4.02 -0.49
CA LYS A 110 -20.30 4.28 -1.86
C LYS A 110 -19.54 3.37 -2.80
N ASP A 111 -20.27 2.68 -3.69
CA ASP A 111 -19.67 2.02 -4.83
C ASP A 111 -18.95 3.06 -5.71
N GLN A 112 -17.77 2.69 -6.21
CA GLN A 112 -16.97 3.51 -7.10
C GLN A 112 -16.50 2.69 -8.31
N TRP A 113 -16.31 3.39 -9.42
CA TRP A 113 -15.81 2.83 -10.67
C TRP A 113 -14.66 3.67 -11.18
N ALA A 114 -13.68 3.06 -11.82
CA ALA A 114 -12.71 3.78 -12.63
C ALA A 114 -13.27 3.89 -14.04
N LEU A 115 -13.26 5.10 -14.59
CA LEU A 115 -13.60 5.43 -15.96
C LEU A 115 -12.35 5.94 -16.67
N PHE A 116 -12.01 5.34 -17.79
CA PHE A 116 -10.81 5.66 -18.56
C PHE A 116 -11.01 5.33 -20.05
N PRO A 117 -10.21 5.92 -20.96
CA PRO A 117 -10.34 5.63 -22.38
C PRO A 117 -9.76 4.24 -22.70
N HIS A 118 -10.22 3.60 -23.77
CA HIS A 118 -9.61 2.35 -24.24
C HIS A 118 -8.08 2.54 -24.42
N PRO A 119 -7.22 1.60 -23.98
CA PRO A 119 -5.76 1.79 -23.99
C PRO A 119 -5.16 2.13 -25.36
N ASP A 120 -5.75 1.61 -26.44
CA ASP A 120 -5.32 1.93 -27.80
C ASP A 120 -5.70 3.37 -28.20
N GLU A 121 -6.93 3.82 -27.91
CA GLU A 121 -7.32 5.22 -28.13
C GLU A 121 -6.50 6.19 -27.27
N ALA A 122 -6.17 5.80 -26.04
CA ALA A 122 -5.34 6.62 -25.15
C ALA A 122 -4.00 6.99 -25.79
N LYS A 123 -3.39 6.05 -26.52
CA LYS A 123 -2.13 6.28 -27.25
C LYS A 123 -2.34 7.21 -28.44
N GLU A 124 -3.39 6.97 -29.23
CA GLU A 124 -3.70 7.78 -30.41
C GLU A 124 -3.99 9.25 -30.06
N LEU A 125 -4.56 9.49 -28.87
CA LEU A 125 -4.91 10.81 -28.37
C LEU A 125 -3.80 11.46 -27.52
N ASN A 126 -2.63 10.85 -27.41
CA ASN A 126 -1.55 11.34 -26.54
C ASN A 126 -2.03 11.58 -25.08
N LEU A 127 -2.77 10.63 -24.53
CA LEU A 127 -3.28 10.64 -23.14
C LEU A 127 -2.36 9.86 -22.18
N VAL A 128 -1.26 9.32 -22.67
CA VAL A 128 -0.35 8.45 -21.92
C VAL A 128 0.86 9.26 -21.41
N GLY A 129 1.13 9.14 -20.12
CA GLY A 129 2.27 9.76 -19.45
C GLY A 129 3.60 9.09 -19.76
N MET A 130 4.69 9.69 -19.27
CA MET A 130 6.07 9.24 -19.53
C MET A 130 6.34 7.81 -19.06
N LYS A 131 5.59 7.33 -18.05
CA LYS A 131 5.73 5.98 -17.48
C LYS A 131 4.77 4.97 -18.11
N GLY A 132 4.03 5.36 -19.15
CA GLY A 132 2.96 4.53 -19.72
C GLY A 132 1.66 4.58 -18.92
N ASP A 133 1.55 5.44 -17.91
CA ASP A 133 0.37 5.59 -17.08
C ASP A 133 -0.66 6.52 -17.71
N VAL A 134 -1.94 6.27 -17.44
CA VAL A 134 -3.06 7.12 -17.84
C VAL A 134 -3.78 7.58 -16.56
N PRO A 135 -4.34 8.79 -16.52
CA PRO A 135 -5.29 9.21 -15.49
C PRO A 135 -6.63 8.48 -15.62
N LEU A 136 -6.99 7.76 -14.56
CA LEU A 136 -8.26 7.07 -14.39
C LEU A 136 -9.16 7.91 -13.50
N THR A 137 -10.32 8.25 -14.01
CA THR A 137 -11.30 9.05 -13.29
C THR A 137 -12.12 8.12 -12.37
N VAL A 138 -12.06 8.34 -11.07
CA VAL A 138 -12.93 7.61 -10.12
C VAL A 138 -14.30 8.26 -10.12
N VAL A 139 -15.31 7.49 -10.48
CA VAL A 139 -16.69 7.91 -10.64
C VAL A 139 -17.58 7.24 -9.60
N SER A 140 -18.55 7.97 -9.06
CA SER A 140 -19.65 7.41 -8.27
C SER A 140 -21.01 7.83 -8.81
N ILE A 141 -22.03 7.05 -8.45
CA ILE A 141 -23.43 7.36 -8.78
C ILE A 141 -24.00 8.23 -7.66
N ASP A 142 -24.41 9.45 -8.00
CA ASP A 142 -25.18 10.31 -7.12
C ASP A 142 -26.67 10.16 -7.43
N VAL A 143 -27.46 9.80 -6.41
CA VAL A 143 -28.91 9.62 -6.53
C VAL A 143 -29.59 10.86 -6.01
N ASN A 144 -30.48 11.42 -6.83
CA ASN A 144 -31.27 12.58 -6.46
C ASN A 144 -32.15 12.27 -5.22
N PRO A 145 -32.06 13.06 -4.12
CA PRO A 145 -32.81 12.77 -2.90
C PRO A 145 -34.34 12.92 -2.99
N LYS A 146 -34.86 13.66 -3.97
CA LYS A 146 -36.32 13.83 -4.17
C LYS A 146 -36.88 12.84 -5.19
N ASP A 147 -36.06 12.34 -6.10
CA ASP A 147 -36.46 11.40 -7.14
C ASP A 147 -35.35 10.40 -7.43
N ALA A 148 -35.47 9.18 -6.88
CA ALA A 148 -34.45 8.15 -7.04
C ALA A 148 -34.25 7.66 -8.50
N SER A 149 -35.17 7.99 -9.41
CA SER A 149 -35.01 7.67 -10.83
C SER A 149 -33.95 8.56 -11.50
N VAL A 150 -33.70 9.75 -10.95
CA VAL A 150 -32.69 10.69 -11.44
C VAL A 150 -31.34 10.35 -10.81
N GLN A 151 -30.43 9.83 -11.63
CA GLN A 151 -29.10 9.37 -11.22
C GLN A 151 -28.03 10.03 -12.07
N ARG A 152 -26.87 10.30 -11.47
CA ARG A 152 -25.81 11.12 -12.08
C ARG A 152 -24.45 10.52 -11.83
N LEU A 153 -23.50 10.82 -12.71
CA LEU A 153 -22.12 10.43 -12.53
C LEU A 153 -21.28 11.60 -12.03
N ILE A 154 -20.58 11.38 -10.92
CA ILE A 154 -19.72 12.36 -10.28
C ILE A 154 -18.29 11.85 -10.32
N PHE A 155 -17.37 12.68 -10.82
CA PHE A 155 -15.93 12.45 -10.73
C PHE A 155 -15.45 12.84 -9.33
N ASP A 156 -15.18 11.82 -8.51
CA ASP A 156 -14.77 12.00 -7.12
C ASP A 156 -13.28 12.36 -7.01
N THR A 157 -12.44 11.63 -7.74
CA THR A 157 -10.98 11.77 -7.69
C THR A 157 -10.34 11.17 -8.93
N ILE A 158 -9.03 11.30 -9.04
CA ILE A 158 -8.25 10.76 -10.15
C ILE A 158 -7.13 9.87 -9.61
N GLN A 159 -6.91 8.74 -10.28
CA GLN A 159 -5.83 7.81 -10.02
C GLN A 159 -4.95 7.71 -11.26
N TYR A 160 -3.70 7.28 -11.12
CA TYR A 160 -2.78 7.13 -12.25
C TYR A 160 -2.33 5.69 -12.32
N ARG A 161 -2.57 5.02 -13.45
CA ARG A 161 -2.27 3.59 -13.62
C ARG A 161 -1.73 3.32 -15.01
N VAL A 162 -0.78 2.39 -15.10
CA VAL A 162 -0.39 1.76 -16.36
C VAL A 162 -1.44 0.68 -16.65
N ILE A 163 -2.22 0.86 -17.70
CA ILE A 163 -3.23 -0.11 -18.13
C ILE A 163 -2.67 -0.87 -19.32
N THR A 164 -2.33 -2.14 -19.13
CA THR A 164 -1.79 -3.00 -20.20
C THR A 164 -2.90 -3.66 -21.02
N LYS A 165 -4.03 -4.00 -20.38
CA LYS A 165 -5.21 -4.61 -21.01
C LYS A 165 -6.50 -4.28 -20.26
N ILE A 166 -7.62 -4.54 -20.93
CA ILE A 166 -8.96 -4.55 -20.35
C ILE A 166 -9.18 -5.88 -19.60
N ASP A 167 -9.72 -5.81 -18.38
CA ASP A 167 -10.03 -6.97 -17.54
C ASP A 167 -11.35 -7.60 -18.04
N ALA A 168 -11.51 -8.92 -17.88
CA ALA A 168 -12.74 -9.62 -18.23
C ALA A 168 -14.00 -9.13 -17.48
N ASN A 169 -13.82 -8.48 -16.32
CA ASN A 169 -14.90 -7.88 -15.53
C ASN A 169 -15.14 -6.40 -15.86
N ASP A 170 -14.36 -5.82 -16.78
CA ASP A 170 -14.58 -4.45 -17.25
C ASP A 170 -15.75 -4.39 -18.22
N GLU A 171 -16.36 -3.21 -18.27
CA GLU A 171 -17.41 -2.89 -19.22
C GLU A 171 -16.86 -1.88 -20.23
N GLU A 172 -16.63 -2.36 -21.45
CA GLU A 172 -16.27 -1.52 -22.59
C GLU A 172 -17.52 -1.03 -23.30
N PHE A 173 -17.58 0.27 -23.58
CA PHE A 173 -18.71 0.88 -24.25
C PHE A 173 -18.29 2.01 -25.16
N LEU A 174 -19.13 2.28 -26.16
CA LEU A 174 -19.01 3.40 -27.07
C LEU A 174 -20.00 4.50 -26.68
N GLY A 175 -19.54 5.74 -26.59
CA GLY A 175 -20.38 6.87 -26.20
C GLY A 175 -19.61 8.17 -26.05
N GLY A 176 -20.33 9.30 -26.01
CA GLY A 176 -19.75 10.62 -25.79
C GLY A 176 -19.72 10.92 -24.31
N ILE A 177 -18.59 11.33 -23.76
CA ILE A 177 -18.51 11.79 -22.37
C ILE A 177 -18.09 13.24 -22.36
N SER A 178 -18.88 14.07 -21.70
CA SER A 178 -18.57 15.47 -21.43
C SER A 178 -18.30 15.65 -19.94
N ALA A 179 -17.22 16.35 -19.60
CA ALA A 179 -16.88 16.66 -18.22
C ALA A 179 -17.22 18.12 -17.90
N GLU A 180 -18.08 18.36 -16.91
CA GLU A 180 -18.48 19.72 -16.53
C GLU A 180 -18.07 20.06 -15.09
N ASP A 181 -17.41 21.22 -14.94
CA ASP A 181 -17.18 21.82 -13.64
C ASP A 181 -18.50 22.34 -13.06
N ARG A 182 -18.76 21.91 -11.82
CA ARG A 182 -19.97 22.20 -11.07
C ARG A 182 -19.62 22.42 -9.59
N ASP A 183 -18.69 23.33 -9.33
CA ASP A 183 -18.47 23.84 -7.98
C ASP A 183 -19.63 24.71 -7.45
N ASP A 184 -20.44 25.27 -8.34
CA ASP A 184 -21.44 26.31 -8.09
C ASP A 184 -22.89 25.84 -8.05
N TYR A 185 -23.17 24.59 -8.42
CA TYR A 185 -24.54 24.14 -8.70
C TYR A 185 -25.31 23.58 -7.49
N GLU A 186 -26.64 23.58 -7.60
CA GLU A 186 -27.55 22.79 -6.75
C GLU A 186 -27.87 21.44 -7.39
N ILE A 187 -27.92 20.36 -6.57
CA ILE A 187 -28.15 18.95 -6.98
C ILE A 187 -29.25 18.75 -8.05
N TRP A 188 -30.18 19.68 -8.20
CA TRP A 188 -31.35 19.62 -9.09
C TRP A 188 -31.07 20.01 -10.54
N ASP A 189 -30.02 20.78 -10.83
CA ASP A 189 -29.78 21.36 -12.16
C ASP A 189 -29.01 20.43 -13.11
N LEU A 190 -28.66 19.24 -12.63
CA LEU A 190 -27.85 18.29 -13.39
C LEU A 190 -28.69 17.24 -14.10
N GLU A 191 -28.23 16.92 -15.31
CA GLU A 191 -28.77 15.90 -16.19
C GLU A 191 -28.66 14.51 -15.58
N SER A 192 -29.70 13.70 -15.81
CA SER A 192 -29.68 12.29 -15.43
C SER A 192 -28.96 11.48 -16.51
N VAL A 193 -28.12 10.54 -16.09
CA VAL A 193 -27.60 9.54 -17.02
C VAL A 193 -28.68 8.52 -17.39
N PRO A 194 -28.56 7.84 -18.54
CA PRO A 194 -29.48 6.77 -18.96
C PRO A 194 -29.56 5.66 -17.90
N ALA A 195 -30.76 5.15 -17.64
CA ALA A 195 -31.02 4.23 -16.52
C ALA A 195 -30.24 2.91 -16.63
N GLU A 196 -29.91 2.50 -17.86
CA GLU A 196 -29.15 1.30 -18.17
C GLU A 196 -27.70 1.36 -17.65
N LEU A 197 -27.10 2.56 -17.64
CA LEU A 197 -25.71 2.73 -17.23
C LEU A 197 -25.51 2.48 -15.71
N PRO A 198 -26.23 3.14 -14.79
CA PRO A 198 -26.17 2.82 -13.37
C PRO A 198 -26.60 1.38 -13.03
N ALA A 199 -27.49 0.78 -13.83
CA ALA A 199 -27.86 -0.62 -13.65
C ALA A 199 -26.70 -1.56 -13.99
N THR A 200 -26.04 -1.32 -15.13
CA THR A 200 -24.85 -2.07 -15.58
C THR A 200 -23.71 -1.92 -14.58
N MET A 201 -23.37 -0.68 -14.20
CA MET A 201 -22.32 -0.38 -13.23
C MET A 201 -22.48 -1.15 -11.91
N ARG A 202 -23.70 -1.20 -11.35
CA ARG A 202 -23.97 -1.93 -10.11
C ARG A 202 -23.84 -3.45 -10.26
N ALA A 203 -24.13 -3.99 -11.45
CA ALA A 203 -24.05 -5.41 -11.74
C ALA A 203 -22.61 -5.90 -12.00
N MET A 204 -21.68 -5.01 -12.33
CA MET A 204 -20.27 -5.33 -12.58
C MET A 204 -19.62 -6.03 -11.38
N ARG A 205 -18.64 -6.91 -11.65
CA ARG A 205 -17.82 -7.55 -10.61
C ARG A 205 -16.50 -6.79 -10.46
N SER A 206 -15.86 -6.91 -9.29
CA SER A 206 -14.58 -6.26 -9.03
C SER A 206 -13.53 -7.32 -8.67
N THR A 207 -12.53 -7.49 -9.54
CA THR A 207 -11.35 -8.34 -9.28
C THR A 207 -10.69 -7.95 -7.96
N LYS A 208 -10.55 -6.63 -7.71
CA LYS A 208 -9.99 -6.11 -6.45
C LYS A 208 -10.80 -6.51 -5.22
N LYS A 209 -12.14 -6.43 -5.27
CA LYS A 209 -13.01 -6.87 -4.16
C LYS A 209 -12.88 -8.37 -3.92
N GLU A 210 -12.79 -9.17 -4.99
CA GLU A 210 -12.60 -10.61 -4.88
C GLU A 210 -11.26 -10.98 -4.23
N VAL A 211 -10.16 -10.41 -4.69
CA VAL A 211 -8.82 -10.61 -4.11
C VAL A 211 -8.82 -10.19 -2.64
N ASN A 212 -9.45 -9.07 -2.30
CA ASN A 212 -9.55 -8.60 -0.91
C ASN A 212 -10.30 -9.57 -0.02
N ASN A 213 -11.41 -10.12 -0.50
CA ASN A 213 -12.15 -11.12 0.25
C ASN A 213 -11.32 -12.38 0.48
N ARG A 214 -10.50 -12.81 -0.49
CA ARG A 214 -9.59 -13.97 -0.34
C ARG A 214 -8.42 -13.68 0.60
N LEU A 215 -7.96 -12.43 0.68
CA LEU A 215 -6.88 -11.99 1.57
C LEU A 215 -7.37 -11.50 2.95
N ALA A 216 -8.67 -11.53 3.23
CA ALA A 216 -9.23 -10.99 4.46
C ALA A 216 -8.64 -11.68 5.71
N ASP A 217 -8.68 -13.01 5.75
CA ASP A 217 -8.13 -13.81 6.85
C ASP A 217 -6.61 -13.59 7.02
N TRP A 218 -5.90 -13.43 5.91
CA TRP A 218 -4.46 -13.13 5.92
C TRP A 218 -4.18 -11.73 6.46
N THR A 219 -5.02 -10.75 6.13
CA THR A 219 -4.90 -9.38 6.63
C THR A 219 -5.15 -9.35 8.13
N GLU A 220 -6.21 -10.01 8.60
CA GLU A 220 -6.51 -10.16 10.03
C GLU A 220 -5.37 -10.88 10.77
N TYR A 221 -4.81 -11.94 10.17
CA TYR A 221 -3.66 -12.64 10.73
C TYR A 221 -2.43 -11.73 10.86
N LEU A 222 -2.08 -10.96 9.82
CA LEU A 222 -0.96 -10.03 9.86
C LEU A 222 -1.17 -8.93 10.89
N ASP A 223 -2.40 -8.45 11.05
CA ASP A 223 -2.77 -7.47 12.08
C ASP A 223 -2.59 -8.04 13.49
N ALA A 224 -3.11 -9.25 13.73
CA ALA A 224 -2.92 -9.94 15.00
C ALA A 224 -1.44 -10.21 15.31
N MET A 225 -0.65 -10.60 14.30
CA MET A 225 0.80 -10.83 14.44
C MET A 225 1.56 -9.54 14.70
N TYR A 226 1.18 -8.44 14.05
CA TYR A 226 1.79 -7.13 14.28
C TYR A 226 1.58 -6.70 15.73
N ASP A 227 0.34 -6.78 16.20
CA ASP A 227 0.00 -6.42 17.58
C ASP A 227 0.65 -7.36 18.59
N ALA A 228 0.70 -8.67 18.32
CA ALA A 228 1.37 -9.63 19.18
C ALA A 228 2.87 -9.33 19.30
N ASN A 229 3.56 -9.06 18.19
CA ASN A 229 4.99 -8.73 18.21
C ASN A 229 5.25 -7.38 18.88
N ARG A 230 4.46 -6.35 18.57
CA ARG A 230 4.57 -5.05 19.22
C ARG A 230 4.36 -5.15 20.74
N ASN A 231 3.41 -5.98 21.18
CA ASN A 231 3.17 -6.26 22.60
C ASN A 231 4.26 -7.13 23.25
N ASN A 232 5.14 -7.76 22.47
CA ASN A 232 6.29 -8.51 22.96
C ASN A 232 7.57 -7.66 23.04
N GLU A 233 7.56 -6.43 22.53
CA GLU A 233 8.67 -5.51 22.69
C GLU A 233 8.81 -5.09 24.16
N TRP A 234 10.04 -5.14 24.66
CA TRP A 234 10.39 -4.61 25.98
C TRP A 234 11.87 -4.24 26.05
N GLY A 235 12.20 -3.39 27.02
CA GLY A 235 13.58 -3.05 27.35
C GLY A 235 13.79 -2.85 28.85
N ALA A 236 14.97 -3.23 29.34
CA ALA A 236 15.36 -3.09 30.73
C ALA A 236 16.79 -2.56 30.82
N GLN A 237 17.05 -1.63 31.74
CA GLN A 237 18.37 -1.03 31.92
C GLN A 237 19.34 -2.07 32.48
N ILE A 238 20.55 -2.13 31.93
CA ILE A 238 21.62 -3.01 32.38
C ILE A 238 22.35 -2.34 33.54
N LEU A 239 22.33 -2.98 34.71
CA LEU A 239 23.05 -2.51 35.90
C LEU A 239 24.41 -3.18 36.05
N SER A 240 24.53 -4.45 35.66
CA SER A 240 25.80 -5.19 35.64
C SER A 240 25.71 -6.39 34.69
N ILE A 241 26.88 -6.85 34.23
CA ILE A 241 27.02 -7.97 33.31
C ILE A 241 28.05 -8.94 33.92
N ASP A 242 27.62 -10.14 34.26
CA ASP A 242 28.55 -11.23 34.60
C ASP A 242 28.81 -12.05 33.31
N PRO A 243 30.04 -12.03 32.77
CA PRO A 243 30.37 -12.77 31.55
C PRO A 243 30.40 -14.29 31.81
N PRO A 244 30.28 -15.10 30.74
CA PRO A 244 30.37 -16.56 30.85
C PRO A 244 31.70 -17.02 31.44
N THR A 245 31.64 -18.12 32.18
CA THR A 245 32.83 -18.81 32.71
C THR A 245 32.87 -20.24 32.21
N ARG A 246 33.99 -20.95 32.42
CA ARG A 246 34.11 -22.37 32.04
C ARG A 246 33.03 -23.24 32.67
N ASP A 247 32.62 -22.95 33.91
CA ASP A 247 31.61 -23.74 34.63
C ASP A 247 30.18 -23.27 34.35
N ARG A 248 30.01 -22.07 33.77
CA ARG A 248 28.72 -21.45 33.46
C ARG A 248 28.82 -20.71 32.13
N PRO A 249 28.57 -21.37 30.99
CA PRO A 249 28.69 -20.78 29.67
C PRO A 249 27.48 -19.89 29.32
N GLU A 250 27.07 -19.02 30.24
CA GLU A 250 25.90 -18.14 30.11
C GLU A 250 26.21 -16.76 30.69
N TYR A 251 25.65 -15.72 30.07
CA TYR A 251 25.67 -14.37 30.62
C TYR A 251 24.63 -14.25 31.73
N ILE A 252 24.96 -13.50 32.78
CA ILE A 252 24.00 -13.09 33.80
C ILE A 252 23.95 -11.57 33.82
N PHE A 253 22.82 -11.01 33.39
CA PHE A 253 22.58 -9.57 33.44
C PHE A 253 21.84 -9.22 34.72
N LYS A 254 22.31 -8.23 35.47
CA LYS A 254 21.47 -7.55 36.47
C LYS A 254 20.72 -6.42 35.76
N LEU A 255 19.40 -6.47 35.78
CA LEU A 255 18.54 -5.56 35.04
C LEU A 255 17.64 -4.74 35.97
N ARG A 256 17.21 -3.57 35.49
CA ARG A 256 16.23 -2.70 36.14
C ARG A 256 15.14 -2.27 35.16
N CYS A 257 13.87 -2.38 35.56
CA CYS A 257 12.74 -1.93 34.73
C CYS A 257 11.48 -1.63 35.56
N PRO A 258 10.45 -1.00 34.96
CA PRO A 258 9.15 -0.83 35.59
C PRO A 258 8.43 -2.16 35.83
N SER A 259 7.48 -2.18 36.77
CA SER A 259 6.66 -3.36 37.11
C SER A 259 5.99 -4.00 35.88
N ARG A 260 5.46 -3.20 34.95
CA ARG A 260 4.81 -3.68 33.71
C ARG A 260 5.77 -4.52 32.88
N ILE A 261 6.98 -4.02 32.66
CA ILE A 261 8.02 -4.67 31.86
C ILE A 261 8.53 -5.92 32.58
N PHE A 262 8.72 -5.87 33.90
CA PHE A 262 9.12 -7.06 34.65
C PHE A 262 8.09 -8.21 34.52
N ASN A 263 6.79 -7.89 34.63
CA ASN A 263 5.73 -8.87 34.46
C ASN A 263 5.71 -9.47 33.04
N GLN A 264 6.04 -8.66 32.03
CA GLN A 264 6.23 -9.12 30.66
C GLN A 264 7.43 -10.08 30.58
N ILE A 265 8.63 -9.67 31.01
CA ILE A 265 9.87 -10.47 30.95
C ILE A 265 9.74 -11.79 31.74
N SER A 266 9.10 -11.77 32.90
CA SER A 266 8.92 -12.96 33.75
C SER A 266 7.92 -13.97 33.17
N ASN A 267 7.14 -13.58 32.16
CA ASN A 267 6.25 -14.49 31.45
C ASN A 267 7.06 -15.49 30.61
N ARG A 268 6.74 -16.78 30.73
CA ARG A 268 7.42 -17.87 30.00
C ARG A 268 7.39 -17.70 28.48
N ARG A 269 6.39 -16.99 27.93
CA ARG A 269 6.27 -16.74 26.48
C ARG A 269 7.48 -16.03 25.87
N ASN A 270 8.26 -15.31 26.67
CA ASN A 270 9.43 -14.59 26.17
C ASN A 270 10.68 -15.48 26.04
N GLN A 271 10.71 -16.67 26.68
CA GLN A 271 11.88 -17.55 26.66
C GLN A 271 12.30 -17.92 25.23
N GLY A 272 13.61 -17.87 24.97
CA GLY A 272 14.18 -18.14 23.64
C GLY A 272 14.26 -16.92 22.71
N GLY A 273 13.63 -15.79 23.06
CA GLY A 273 13.75 -14.54 22.32
C GLY A 273 15.20 -14.05 22.23
N ARG A 274 15.56 -13.49 21.08
CA ARG A 274 16.90 -12.92 20.86
C ARG A 274 16.96 -11.53 21.48
N LEU A 275 17.99 -11.29 22.26
CA LEU A 275 18.18 -10.06 23.00
C LEU A 275 19.29 -9.24 22.38
N HIS A 276 19.16 -7.92 22.47
CA HIS A 276 20.13 -6.97 21.96
C HIS A 276 20.45 -5.93 23.02
N GLY A 277 21.71 -5.52 23.11
CA GLY A 277 22.09 -4.29 23.77
C GLY A 277 21.85 -3.11 22.82
N ILE A 278 21.35 -1.99 23.33
CA ILE A 278 21.12 -0.76 22.58
C ILE A 278 21.47 0.45 23.43
N THR A 279 22.04 1.48 22.79
CA THR A 279 22.41 2.73 23.47
C THR A 279 21.18 3.58 23.82
N ASN A 280 21.33 4.46 24.82
CA ASN A 280 20.24 5.32 25.31
C ASN A 280 19.73 6.34 24.28
N ASP A 281 20.54 6.67 23.26
CA ASP A 281 20.16 7.61 22.20
C ASP A 281 18.92 7.17 21.41
N HIS A 282 18.56 5.89 21.48
CA HIS A 282 17.38 5.30 20.84
C HIS A 282 16.12 5.27 21.71
N SER A 283 16.21 5.76 22.96
CA SER A 283 15.09 5.86 23.90
C SER A 283 14.63 7.32 24.09
N ASP A 284 13.32 7.56 24.10
CA ASP A 284 12.70 8.84 24.50
C ASP A 284 12.77 9.09 26.02
N ASP A 285 13.23 8.11 26.78
CA ASP A 285 13.26 8.13 28.24
C ASP A 285 14.54 7.43 28.74
N ASP A 286 15.27 8.11 29.62
CA ASP A 286 16.57 7.64 30.16
C ASP A 286 16.42 6.51 31.19
N MET A 287 15.21 6.31 31.74
CA MET A 287 14.93 5.34 32.81
C MET A 287 14.05 4.17 32.37
N GLU A 288 13.17 4.39 31.39
CA GLU A 288 12.32 3.37 30.78
C GLU A 288 12.63 3.28 29.29
N TRP A 289 12.84 2.07 28.77
CA TRP A 289 12.97 1.89 27.33
C TRP A 289 11.68 2.32 26.62
N LYS A 290 11.78 3.39 25.84
CA LYS A 290 10.72 3.90 24.95
C LYS A 290 11.32 4.21 23.60
N ARG A 291 11.08 3.35 22.61
CA ARG A 291 11.63 3.54 21.27
C ARG A 291 11.20 4.90 20.67
N LYS A 292 12.18 5.72 20.28
CA LYS A 292 11.94 6.95 19.51
C LYS A 292 11.22 6.68 18.20
N GLU A 293 10.36 7.61 17.77
CA GLU A 293 9.69 7.53 16.46
C GLU A 293 10.72 7.46 15.31
N ASP A 294 11.83 8.20 15.42
CA ASP A 294 12.92 8.19 14.45
C ASP A 294 13.75 6.89 14.46
N SER A 295 13.80 6.16 15.58
CA SER A 295 14.46 4.84 15.66
C SER A 295 13.56 3.70 15.17
N GLN A 296 12.29 3.99 14.81
CA GLN A 296 11.44 3.12 13.99
C GLN A 296 11.85 3.16 12.51
N ASN A 297 12.59 4.19 12.07
CA ASN A 297 13.05 4.30 10.69
C ASN A 297 14.25 3.38 10.39
N LYS A 298 13.89 2.14 10.02
CA LYS A 298 14.36 1.22 8.94
C LYS A 298 15.86 1.06 8.60
N LYS A 299 16.74 2.04 8.84
CA LYS A 299 18.18 2.01 8.53
C LYS A 299 19.08 2.36 9.73
N ALA A 300 18.56 3.07 10.74
CA ALA A 300 19.36 3.57 11.85
C ALA A 300 19.73 2.48 12.88
N THR A 301 18.84 1.53 13.16
CA THR A 301 18.99 0.57 14.28
C THR A 301 19.98 -0.57 14.04
N ARG A 302 20.39 -0.83 12.79
CA ARG A 302 21.29 -1.95 12.46
C ARG A 302 22.76 -1.72 12.84
N GLY A 303 23.18 -0.47 13.01
CA GLY A 303 24.56 -0.12 13.39
C GLY A 303 24.78 -0.04 14.91
N ASP A 304 23.70 0.18 15.68
CA ASP A 304 23.78 0.61 17.07
C ASP A 304 23.24 -0.46 18.06
N THR A 305 22.98 -1.67 17.56
CA THR A 305 22.56 -2.81 18.38
C THR A 305 23.62 -3.91 18.36
N GLN A 306 23.88 -4.49 19.53
CA GLN A 306 24.81 -5.61 19.67
C GLN A 306 24.09 -6.85 20.19
N ASP A 307 24.34 -7.99 19.57
CA ASP A 307 23.73 -9.26 19.95
C ASP A 307 24.13 -9.67 21.38
N ALA A 308 23.13 -9.79 22.25
CA ALA A 308 23.31 -10.21 23.63
C ALA A 308 23.08 -11.71 23.82
N GLY A 309 22.58 -12.40 22.78
CA GLY A 309 22.26 -13.80 22.81
C GLY A 309 20.78 -14.09 23.07
N LYS A 310 20.46 -15.29 23.57
CA LYS A 310 19.06 -15.77 23.70
C LYS A 310 18.60 -15.78 25.16
N PHE A 311 17.45 -15.18 25.44
CA PHE A 311 16.84 -15.19 26.75
C PHE A 311 16.58 -16.63 27.23
N MET A 312 17.05 -16.98 28.44
CA MET A 312 16.77 -18.28 29.05
C MET A 312 15.72 -18.20 30.14
N LYS A 313 16.02 -17.50 31.24
CA LYS A 313 15.10 -17.36 32.39
C LYS A 313 15.54 -16.26 33.35
N VAL A 314 14.57 -15.74 34.09
CA VAL A 314 14.82 -14.91 35.28
C VAL A 314 15.43 -15.78 36.39
N ARG A 315 16.41 -15.25 37.10
CA ARG A 315 17.13 -15.90 38.20
C ARG A 315 16.86 -15.17 39.51
N GLY A 316 16.49 -15.95 40.52
CA GLY A 316 16.24 -15.42 41.88
C GLY A 316 14.88 -14.73 42.01
N LYS A 317 14.65 -14.12 43.18
CA LYS A 317 13.48 -13.26 43.42
C LYS A 317 13.84 -11.83 43.01
N PRO A 318 12.93 -11.12 42.33
CA PRO A 318 13.16 -9.73 41.99
C PRO A 318 13.06 -8.85 43.26
N GLU A 319 13.79 -7.75 43.29
CA GLU A 319 13.78 -6.78 44.38
C GLU A 319 13.09 -5.49 43.92
N LYS A 320 12.14 -5.00 44.71
CA LYS A 320 11.46 -3.73 44.42
C LYS A 320 12.24 -2.59 45.07
N THR A 321 12.63 -1.61 44.26
CA THR A 321 13.40 -0.45 44.71
C THR A 321 12.46 0.65 45.24
N LYS A 322 13.03 1.65 45.94
CA LYS A 322 12.27 2.72 46.60
C LYS A 322 11.46 3.59 45.63
N ASP A 323 11.95 3.75 44.42
CA ASP A 323 11.33 4.48 43.31
C ASP A 323 10.28 3.65 42.55
N GLY A 324 10.02 2.40 42.97
CA GLY A 324 8.95 1.56 42.42
C GLY A 324 9.37 0.69 41.23
N MET A 325 10.63 0.72 40.83
CA MET A 325 11.22 -0.15 39.81
C MET A 325 11.53 -1.54 40.39
N PHE A 326 11.84 -2.48 39.49
CA PHE A 326 12.25 -3.84 39.84
C PHE A 326 13.68 -4.10 39.37
N GLU A 327 14.50 -4.65 40.26
CA GLU A 327 15.82 -5.19 39.96
C GLU A 327 15.81 -6.72 39.99
N PHE A 328 16.43 -7.37 39.01
CA PHE A 328 16.45 -8.83 38.90
C PHE A 328 17.62 -9.30 38.05
N PHE A 329 17.89 -10.61 38.09
CA PHE A 329 18.92 -11.23 37.26
C PHE A 329 18.31 -12.00 36.10
N LEU A 330 18.87 -11.84 34.90
CA LEU A 330 18.47 -12.53 33.68
C LEU A 330 19.59 -13.44 33.20
N ARG A 331 19.29 -14.72 32.97
CA ARG A 331 20.21 -15.66 32.33
C ARG A 331 20.01 -15.64 30.82
N VAL A 332 21.11 -15.53 30.08
CA VAL A 332 21.11 -15.40 28.62
C VAL A 332 22.18 -16.34 28.05
N LYS A 333 21.77 -17.13 27.06
CA LYS A 333 22.69 -18.00 26.32
C LYS A 333 23.53 -17.11 25.39
N PRO A 334 24.86 -17.26 25.33
CA PRO A 334 25.71 -16.43 24.47
C PRO A 334 25.30 -16.56 22.99
N PRO A 335 25.54 -15.52 22.18
CA PRO A 335 25.22 -15.53 20.76
C PRO A 335 26.06 -16.54 19.95
N VAL A 336 27.29 -16.84 20.40
CA VAL A 336 28.17 -17.84 19.78
C VAL A 336 28.48 -18.93 20.82
N GLU A 337 28.04 -20.15 20.57
CA GLU A 337 28.18 -21.27 21.53
C GLU A 337 29.62 -21.77 21.61
N GLU A 338 30.33 -21.77 20.49
CA GLU A 338 31.73 -22.20 20.38
C GLU A 338 32.69 -21.21 21.05
N ASN A 339 32.28 -19.95 21.20
CA ASN A 339 33.02 -18.94 21.93
C ASN A 339 32.08 -18.07 22.78
N PRO A 340 31.71 -18.56 23.99
CA PRO A 340 30.76 -17.90 24.88
C PRO A 340 31.15 -16.47 25.28
N MET A 341 32.43 -16.11 25.19
CA MET A 341 32.91 -14.77 25.55
C MET A 341 32.52 -13.70 24.52
N ILE A 342 32.02 -14.09 23.35
CA ILE A 342 31.48 -13.19 22.33
C ILE A 342 30.04 -12.83 22.74
N GLY A 343 29.78 -11.54 23.00
CA GLY A 343 28.48 -11.03 23.43
C GLY A 343 28.60 -9.57 23.88
N LEU A 344 27.72 -9.12 24.79
CA LEU A 344 27.80 -7.77 25.37
C LEU A 344 28.95 -7.65 26.36
N GLY A 345 29.69 -6.54 26.29
CA GLY A 345 30.72 -6.15 27.24
C GLY A 345 30.22 -5.15 28.28
N GLU A 346 31.08 -4.82 29.25
CA GLU A 346 30.78 -3.86 30.33
C GLU A 346 30.45 -2.44 29.84
N ASP A 347 30.80 -2.11 28.60
CA ASP A 347 30.46 -0.86 27.92
C ASP A 347 28.95 -0.62 27.78
N TYR A 348 28.13 -1.67 27.88
CA TYR A 348 26.66 -1.57 27.88
C TYR A 348 26.05 -1.36 29.27
N ILE A 349 26.84 -1.26 30.34
CA ILE A 349 26.32 -0.93 31.68
C ILE A 349 25.77 0.51 31.66
N GLY A 350 24.54 0.67 32.15
CA GLY A 350 23.77 1.93 32.09
C GLY A 350 22.93 2.08 30.82
N MET A 351 23.12 1.20 29.83
CA MET A 351 22.32 1.14 28.60
C MET A 351 21.13 0.18 28.74
N PHE A 352 20.42 -0.13 27.65
CA PHE A 352 19.28 -1.04 27.67
C PHE A 352 19.57 -2.40 27.03
N LEU A 353 19.06 -3.46 27.67
CA LEU A 353 18.84 -4.77 27.06
C LEU A 353 17.41 -4.85 26.56
N ILE A 354 17.23 -5.15 25.28
CA ILE A 354 15.92 -5.17 24.62
C ILE A 354 15.62 -6.52 23.98
N ASN A 355 14.34 -6.85 23.90
CA ASN A 355 13.81 -7.83 22.94
C ASN A 355 13.33 -7.07 21.71
N ASP A 356 14.22 -6.92 20.72
CA ASP A 356 13.93 -6.12 19.53
C ASP A 356 13.07 -6.90 18.52
N VAL A 357 11.82 -6.47 18.37
CA VAL A 357 10.86 -7.05 17.42
C VAL A 357 10.86 -6.35 16.05
N SER A 358 11.76 -5.38 15.84
CA SER A 358 11.76 -4.54 14.63
C SER A 358 11.84 -5.37 13.34
N LEU A 359 12.65 -6.42 13.32
CA LEU A 359 12.77 -7.28 12.15
C LEU A 359 11.46 -8.01 11.82
N ASP A 360 10.76 -8.49 12.84
CA ASP A 360 9.47 -9.18 12.66
C ASP A 360 8.40 -8.20 12.17
N LEU A 361 8.32 -7.02 12.77
CA LEU A 361 7.42 -5.95 12.31
C LEU A 361 7.72 -5.53 10.87
N ILE A 362 9.01 -5.43 10.49
CA ILE A 362 9.43 -5.14 9.11
C ILE A 362 8.94 -6.22 8.14
N GLN A 363 9.05 -7.49 8.52
CA GLN A 363 8.57 -8.58 7.66
C GLN A 363 7.06 -8.54 7.50
N ILE A 364 6.32 -8.23 8.57
CA ILE A 364 4.86 -8.08 8.53
C ILE A 364 4.48 -6.90 7.63
N ASP A 365 5.11 -5.75 7.80
CA ASP A 365 4.85 -4.58 6.96
C ASP A 365 5.20 -4.84 5.49
N ARG A 366 6.28 -5.58 5.20
CA ARG A 366 6.60 -6.00 3.83
C ARG A 366 5.51 -6.89 3.24
N GLN A 367 4.96 -7.82 4.02
CA GLN A 367 3.87 -8.68 3.59
C GLN A 367 2.58 -7.87 3.34
N ARG A 368 2.21 -6.96 4.25
CA ARG A 368 1.09 -6.04 4.05
C ARG A 368 1.23 -5.23 2.76
N ASN A 369 2.39 -4.60 2.55
CA ASN A 369 2.68 -3.88 1.30
C ASN A 369 2.62 -4.80 0.07
N GLY A 370 3.03 -6.07 0.21
CA GLY A 370 2.92 -7.08 -0.84
C GLY A 370 1.46 -7.38 -1.21
N PHE A 371 0.58 -7.51 -0.21
CA PHE A 371 -0.85 -7.69 -0.44
C PHE A 371 -1.46 -6.46 -1.10
N GLU A 372 -1.19 -5.26 -0.61
CA GLU A 372 -1.66 -4.02 -1.26
C GLU A 372 -1.24 -3.96 -2.73
N ARG A 373 0.01 -4.32 -3.05
CA ARG A 373 0.49 -4.38 -4.44
C ARG A 373 -0.22 -5.45 -5.26
N LEU A 374 -0.47 -6.63 -4.69
CA LEU A 374 -1.22 -7.68 -5.37
C LEU A 374 -2.64 -7.20 -5.69
N GLN A 375 -3.31 -6.50 -4.77
CA GLN A 375 -4.65 -5.94 -5.01
C GLN A 375 -4.69 -4.88 -6.11
N GLU A 376 -3.56 -4.22 -6.36
CA GLU A 376 -3.40 -3.19 -7.39
C GLU A 376 -2.69 -3.70 -8.65
N LEU A 377 -2.36 -4.99 -8.69
CA LEU A 377 -1.59 -5.56 -9.77
C LEU A 377 -2.47 -5.67 -11.02
N GLU A 378 -2.12 -4.90 -12.04
CA GLU A 378 -2.56 -5.08 -13.41
C GLU A 378 -1.58 -6.06 -14.06
N ALA A 379 -2.01 -7.30 -14.32
CA ALA A 379 -1.14 -8.32 -14.92
C ALA A 379 -1.80 -9.02 -16.10
N ASP A 380 -0.99 -9.31 -17.11
CA ASP A 380 -1.43 -9.96 -18.34
C ASP A 380 -1.76 -11.44 -18.12
N ASN A 381 -1.21 -12.06 -17.08
CA ASN A 381 -1.46 -13.42 -16.66
C ASN A 381 -2.63 -13.50 -15.67
N ASN A 382 -3.31 -14.64 -15.59
CA ASN A 382 -4.46 -14.86 -14.70
C ASN A 382 -4.02 -15.01 -13.21
N VAL A 383 -3.01 -14.26 -12.77
CA VAL A 383 -2.36 -14.41 -11.46
C VAL A 383 -3.30 -14.28 -10.29
N HIS A 384 -4.30 -13.40 -10.39
CA HIS A 384 -5.35 -13.25 -9.35
C HIS A 384 -6.23 -14.49 -9.21
N GLU A 385 -6.26 -15.34 -10.23
CA GLU A 385 -6.98 -16.59 -10.22
C GLU A 385 -6.08 -17.73 -9.74
N TRP A 386 -4.96 -17.96 -10.44
CA TRP A 386 -4.14 -19.15 -10.22
C TRP A 386 -3.29 -19.10 -8.95
N LEU A 387 -2.97 -17.90 -8.43
CA LEU A 387 -2.22 -17.76 -7.18
C LEU A 387 -2.97 -18.39 -5.99
N PHE A 388 -4.31 -18.35 -6.02
CA PHE A 388 -5.16 -18.93 -4.98
C PHE A 388 -5.68 -20.33 -5.34
N ASP A 389 -5.71 -20.68 -6.63
CA ASP A 389 -6.08 -22.00 -7.13
C ASP A 389 -5.31 -22.35 -8.39
N ILE A 390 -4.20 -23.08 -8.25
CA ILE A 390 -3.28 -23.41 -9.35
C ILE A 390 -3.95 -24.12 -10.53
N ASN A 391 -5.11 -24.76 -10.33
CA ASN A 391 -5.86 -25.41 -11.41
C ASN A 391 -6.47 -24.42 -12.41
N LYS A 392 -6.48 -23.12 -12.06
CA LYS A 392 -6.92 -22.03 -12.94
C LYS A 392 -5.79 -21.47 -13.80
N ALA A 393 -4.55 -21.94 -13.62
CA ALA A 393 -3.46 -21.59 -14.51
C ALA A 393 -3.70 -22.21 -15.89
N ASP A 394 -3.32 -21.47 -16.93
CA ASP A 394 -3.35 -22.00 -18.28
C ASP A 394 -2.45 -23.23 -18.42
N SER A 395 -2.97 -24.24 -19.12
CA SER A 395 -2.24 -25.49 -19.33
C SER A 395 -1.17 -25.29 -20.39
N ASN A 396 0.03 -25.79 -20.10
CA ASN A 396 1.13 -25.80 -21.08
C ASN A 396 0.72 -26.44 -22.40
N PRO A 397 1.31 -25.99 -23.53
CA PRO A 397 1.08 -26.61 -24.82
C PRO A 397 1.47 -28.10 -24.75
N ARG A 398 0.65 -28.94 -25.39
CA ARG A 398 0.88 -30.40 -25.41
C ARG A 398 2.27 -30.78 -25.95
N ASN A 399 2.79 -29.99 -26.89
CA ASN A 399 4.12 -30.14 -27.43
C ASN A 399 4.95 -28.94 -27.00
N LEU A 400 5.91 -29.16 -26.10
CA LEU A 400 6.79 -28.10 -25.64
C LEU A 400 7.75 -27.70 -26.77
N PRO A 401 7.94 -26.40 -27.06
CA PRO A 401 8.90 -25.94 -28.05
C PRO A 401 10.33 -26.34 -27.66
N GLU A 402 11.20 -26.58 -28.65
CA GLU A 402 12.63 -26.82 -28.41
C GLU A 402 13.32 -25.54 -27.91
N LEU A 403 14.43 -25.71 -27.20
CA LEU A 403 15.23 -24.57 -26.73
C LEU A 403 15.88 -23.87 -27.94
N GLU A 404 15.57 -22.59 -28.13
CA GLU A 404 16.13 -21.80 -29.23
C GLU A 404 17.64 -21.56 -29.10
N TYR A 405 18.17 -21.61 -27.87
CA TYR A 405 19.55 -21.27 -27.55
C TYR A 405 20.32 -22.45 -26.95
N PRO A 406 21.62 -22.59 -27.26
CA PRO A 406 22.48 -23.63 -26.68
C PRO A 406 22.62 -23.45 -25.16
N THR A 407 22.68 -24.57 -24.45
CA THR A 407 22.68 -24.59 -23.00
C THR A 407 24.10 -24.35 -22.46
N LEU A 408 24.21 -23.61 -21.35
CA LEU A 408 25.51 -23.30 -20.73
C LEU A 408 26.18 -24.53 -20.09
N SER A 409 25.40 -25.59 -19.86
CA SER A 409 25.88 -26.86 -19.30
C SER A 409 25.05 -28.01 -19.87
N PRO A 410 25.59 -29.24 -19.91
CA PRO A 410 24.82 -30.42 -20.28
C PRO A 410 23.65 -30.60 -19.31
N MET A 411 22.43 -30.69 -19.84
CA MET A 411 21.23 -31.01 -19.08
C MET A 411 20.83 -32.46 -19.37
N ASN A 412 20.24 -33.13 -18.38
CA ASN A 412 19.55 -34.40 -18.64
C ASN A 412 18.15 -34.12 -19.23
N GLU A 413 17.48 -35.17 -19.70
CA GLU A 413 16.16 -35.04 -20.36
C GLU A 413 15.10 -34.40 -19.45
N GLU A 414 15.10 -34.72 -18.16
CA GLU A 414 14.14 -34.16 -17.19
C GLU A 414 14.34 -32.65 -16.98
N GLN A 415 15.60 -32.22 -16.84
CA GLN A 415 15.97 -30.82 -16.74
C GLN A 415 15.62 -30.05 -18.01
N GLU A 416 15.89 -30.63 -19.18
CA GLU A 416 15.52 -30.00 -20.45
C GLU A 416 14.00 -29.86 -20.58
N LEU A 417 13.23 -30.90 -20.22
CA LEU A 417 11.78 -30.84 -20.21
C LEU A 417 11.23 -29.79 -19.23
N ALA A 418 11.81 -29.67 -18.04
CA ALA A 418 11.41 -28.67 -17.06
C ALA A 418 11.68 -27.24 -17.54
N VAL A 419 12.85 -26.99 -18.17
CA VAL A 419 13.18 -25.67 -18.73
C VAL A 419 12.24 -25.33 -19.90
N ARG A 420 12.01 -26.28 -20.82
CA ARG A 420 11.07 -26.10 -21.93
C ARG A 420 9.65 -25.86 -21.43
N GLY A 421 9.24 -26.57 -20.38
CA GLY A 421 7.96 -26.40 -19.71
C GLY A 421 7.81 -25.02 -19.07
N ALA A 422 8.85 -24.54 -18.38
CA ALA A 422 8.85 -23.22 -17.76
C ALA A 422 8.82 -22.08 -18.77
N LEU A 423 9.55 -22.20 -19.88
CA LEU A 423 9.57 -21.19 -20.95
C LEU A 423 8.26 -21.15 -21.77
N ALA A 424 7.55 -22.27 -21.83
CA ALA A 424 6.30 -22.39 -22.57
C ALA A 424 5.05 -22.08 -21.74
N ALA A 425 5.19 -21.90 -20.42
CA ALA A 425 4.07 -21.60 -19.54
C ALA A 425 3.64 -20.13 -19.69
N GLU A 426 2.36 -19.92 -19.96
CA GLU A 426 1.76 -18.59 -20.09
C GLU A 426 1.58 -17.91 -18.72
N ASP A 427 1.18 -18.69 -17.71
CA ASP A 427 0.86 -18.21 -16.37
C ASP A 427 1.96 -18.53 -15.35
N VAL A 428 2.19 -19.82 -15.09
CA VAL A 428 3.05 -20.31 -14.00
C VAL A 428 3.56 -21.72 -14.31
N TYR A 429 4.79 -21.99 -13.91
CA TYR A 429 5.39 -23.32 -13.95
C TYR A 429 6.17 -23.57 -12.65
N LEU A 430 6.01 -24.76 -12.08
CA LEU A 430 6.68 -25.18 -10.86
C LEU A 430 7.69 -26.27 -11.23
N ILE A 431 8.98 -25.97 -11.08
CA ILE A 431 10.11 -26.89 -11.36
C ILE A 431 10.46 -27.68 -10.10
#